data_AF-A0A8T6H8T3-F1
#
_entry.id   AF-A0A8T6H8T3-F1
#
_cell.length_a   1.000
_cell.length_b   1.000
_cell.length_c   1.000
_cell.angle_alpha   90.00
_cell.angle_beta   90.00
_cell.angle_gamma   90.00
#
_symmetry.space_group_name_H-M   'P 1'
#
loop_
_entity.id
_entity.type
_entity.pdbx_description
1 polymer ?
#
loop_
_entity_poly.entity_id
_entity_poly.type
_entity_poly.pdbx_seq_one_letter_code
_entity_poly.pdbx_strand_id
1 'polypeptide(L)'
;MRSASWPPSDLIFFDCDSTLSAIEGIDELARAKGKAGRVGLLTNKAMDGEIDLADVYGKRLKAIKPTRAQLKAVEERYWETAVEDALDVIAALRFLDKQVFIISGGLIDAVMGFGRRLGVDPEHIRAVELEYNELSGRWWDYHEPQSQHAKTYLDYGAGPLTVSEGKSRIIAELAGDQPGRRLMIGDGASDLAAQDAVDLFIGYGGVVKRESLLEGAAVFIHTRSLAPVLPLAAGLRGWLAARGTRHEGTFRKGIELALDGRGVTFREDSLRDRFIRDFEDIR
;
A
#
# COMPACT_ATOMS: atom_id res chain seq x y z
N MET A 1 1.11 -18.55 -34.29
CA MET A 1 0.51 -18.42 -32.95
C MET A 1 0.46 -16.94 -32.61
N ARG A 2 -0.74 -16.36 -32.40
CA ARG A 2 -0.82 -15.00 -31.84
C ARG A 2 -0.31 -15.08 -30.40
N SER A 3 0.74 -14.33 -30.05
CA SER A 3 1.24 -14.30 -28.67
C SER A 3 0.13 -13.76 -27.75
N ALA A 4 0.03 -14.30 -26.53
CA ALA A 4 -0.99 -13.89 -25.57
C ALA A 4 -0.87 -12.38 -25.23
N SER A 5 -2.01 -11.68 -25.16
CA SER A 5 -2.11 -10.28 -24.71
C SER A 5 -1.70 -10.15 -23.23
N TRP A 6 -1.49 -8.92 -22.76
CA TRP A 6 -1.22 -8.64 -21.35
C TRP A 6 -2.36 -9.16 -20.46
N PRO A 7 -2.08 -10.06 -19.51
CA PRO A 7 -3.13 -10.68 -18.70
C PRO A 7 -3.62 -9.70 -17.62
N PRO A 8 -4.92 -9.36 -17.59
CA PRO A 8 -5.48 -8.55 -16.52
C PRO A 8 -5.47 -9.31 -15.19
N SER A 9 -5.54 -8.56 -14.10
CA SER A 9 -5.68 -9.03 -12.72
C SER A 9 -7.05 -8.66 -12.18
N ASP A 10 -7.55 -9.45 -11.24
CA ASP A 10 -8.91 -9.32 -10.68
C ASP A 10 -8.87 -8.90 -9.20
N LEU A 11 -7.87 -9.39 -8.46
CA LEU A 11 -7.61 -9.07 -7.06
C LEU A 11 -6.35 -8.21 -6.98
N ILE A 12 -6.50 -6.96 -6.52
CA ILE A 12 -5.43 -5.96 -6.50
C ILE A 12 -5.14 -5.57 -5.05
N PHE A 13 -3.94 -5.88 -4.59
CA PHE A 13 -3.46 -5.62 -3.24
C PHE A 13 -2.48 -4.44 -3.25
N PHE A 14 -2.72 -3.45 -2.40
CA PHE A 14 -1.84 -2.31 -2.21
C PHE A 14 -1.23 -2.30 -0.82
N ASP A 15 0.05 -1.98 -0.71
CA ASP A 15 0.58 -1.42 0.53
C ASP A 15 0.06 0.01 0.76
N CYS A 16 0.11 0.47 2.00
CA CYS A 16 -0.32 1.82 2.37
C CYS A 16 0.87 2.79 2.49
N ASP A 17 1.75 2.54 3.47
CA ASP A 17 2.93 3.38 3.75
C ASP A 17 3.85 3.35 2.52
N SER A 18 4.40 4.52 2.17
CA SER A 18 5.28 4.72 1.00
C SER A 18 4.74 4.24 -0.37
N THR A 19 3.45 3.86 -0.46
CA THR A 19 2.80 3.32 -1.67
C THR A 19 1.50 4.05 -2.01
N LEU A 20 0.45 3.97 -1.17
CA LEU A 20 -0.78 4.76 -1.35
C LEU A 20 -0.65 6.16 -0.73
N SER A 21 0.23 6.30 0.27
CA SER A 21 0.59 7.57 0.89
C SER A 21 2.11 7.72 0.94
N ALA A 22 2.61 8.93 0.79
CA ALA A 22 4.04 9.22 0.66
C ALA A 22 4.81 9.27 2.00
N ILE A 23 4.20 8.77 3.07
CA ILE A 23 4.74 8.81 4.43
C ILE A 23 4.67 7.43 5.10
N GLU A 24 5.43 7.29 6.18
CA GLU A 24 5.41 6.15 7.09
C GLU A 24 4.63 6.54 8.36
N GLY A 25 3.49 5.92 8.62
CA GLY A 25 2.61 6.32 9.74
C GLY A 25 3.27 6.23 11.11
N ILE A 26 4.11 5.20 11.33
CA ILE A 26 4.86 5.03 12.59
C ILE A 26 5.91 6.14 12.77
N ASP A 27 6.53 6.59 11.68
CA ASP A 27 7.53 7.66 11.71
C ASP A 27 6.89 9.02 12.00
N GLU A 28 5.68 9.29 11.47
CA GLU A 28 4.92 10.49 11.82
C GLU A 28 4.58 10.53 13.31
N LEU A 29 4.17 9.39 13.89
CA LEU A 29 3.94 9.28 15.33
C LEU A 29 5.22 9.51 16.15
N ALA A 30 6.36 9.01 15.67
CA ALA A 30 7.65 9.23 16.30
C ALA A 30 8.08 10.70 16.22
N ARG A 31 7.83 11.38 15.09
CA ARG A 31 8.09 12.81 14.90
C ARG A 31 7.31 13.65 15.90
N ALA A 32 6.03 13.36 16.10
CA ALA A 32 5.19 14.04 17.09
C ALA A 32 5.73 13.91 18.54
N LYS A 33 6.60 12.93 18.82
CA LYS A 33 7.23 12.71 20.14
C LYS A 33 8.72 13.05 20.18
N GLY A 34 9.27 13.70 19.13
CA GLY A 34 10.69 14.05 19.05
C GLY A 34 11.62 12.84 18.88
N LYS A 35 11.12 11.70 18.39
CA LYS A 35 11.87 10.44 18.22
C LYS A 35 12.12 10.05 16.75
N ALA A 36 11.91 10.98 15.82
CA ALA A 36 11.95 10.74 14.37
C ALA A 36 13.25 10.05 13.91
N GLY A 37 14.42 10.54 14.35
CA GLY A 37 15.71 10.03 13.86
C GLY A 37 15.92 8.54 14.15
N ARG A 38 15.68 8.11 15.40
CA ARG A 38 15.90 6.70 15.78
C ARG A 38 14.87 5.77 15.14
N VAL A 39 13.61 6.21 15.05
CA VAL A 39 12.53 5.38 14.50
C VAL A 39 12.64 5.26 12.99
N GLY A 40 12.91 6.36 12.26
CA GLY A 40 13.06 6.32 10.81
C GLY A 40 14.27 5.50 10.33
N LEU A 41 15.40 5.54 11.06
CA LEU A 41 16.54 4.66 10.76
C LEU A 41 16.17 3.18 10.87
N LEU A 42 15.37 2.83 11.88
CA LEU A 42 14.88 1.48 12.08
C LEU A 42 13.86 1.07 11.01
N THR A 43 13.01 1.99 10.58
CA THR A 43 12.06 1.79 9.47
C THR A 43 12.79 1.51 8.16
N ASN A 44 13.76 2.34 7.79
CA ASN A 44 14.54 2.17 6.56
C ASN A 44 15.26 0.82 6.54
N LYS A 45 15.99 0.49 7.60
CA LYS A 45 16.70 -0.79 7.70
C LYS A 45 15.78 -2.01 7.58
N ALA A 46 14.58 -1.94 8.18
CA ALA A 46 13.62 -3.04 8.07
C ALA A 46 13.07 -3.18 6.65
N MET A 47 12.70 -2.06 6.02
CA MET A 47 12.15 -2.06 4.66
C MET A 47 13.21 -2.34 3.57
N ASP A 48 14.49 -2.07 3.85
CA ASP A 48 15.64 -2.49 3.03
C ASP A 48 16.01 -3.97 3.24
N GLY A 49 15.44 -4.64 4.24
CA GLY A 49 15.72 -6.04 4.57
C GLY A 49 16.99 -6.28 5.39
N GLU A 50 17.60 -5.24 5.97
CA GLU A 50 18.79 -5.35 6.81
C GLU A 50 18.50 -5.95 8.20
N ILE A 51 17.27 -5.77 8.69
CA ILE A 51 16.81 -6.23 10.01
C ILE A 51 15.38 -6.76 9.90
N ASP A 52 15.03 -7.75 10.73
CA ASP A 52 13.68 -8.29 10.77
C ASP A 52 12.68 -7.22 11.24
N LEU A 53 11.58 -7.06 10.51
CA LEU A 53 10.49 -6.15 10.86
C LEU A 53 9.97 -6.43 12.28
N ALA A 54 9.85 -7.70 12.68
CA ALA A 54 9.31 -8.10 13.97
C ALA A 54 10.16 -7.62 15.15
N ASP A 55 11.48 -7.68 14.99
CA ASP A 55 12.46 -7.25 16.00
C ASP A 55 12.42 -5.75 16.28
N VAL A 56 11.90 -4.99 15.33
CA VAL A 56 11.91 -3.54 15.31
C VAL A 56 10.53 -2.97 15.62
N TYR A 57 9.47 -3.63 15.15
CA TYR A 57 8.10 -3.16 15.24
C TYR A 57 7.69 -2.89 16.70
N GLY A 58 7.86 -3.87 17.58
CA GLY A 58 7.55 -3.72 19.01
C GLY A 58 8.42 -2.67 19.71
N LYS A 59 9.69 -2.50 19.30
CA LYS A 59 10.57 -1.46 19.84
C LYS A 59 10.11 -0.06 19.44
N ARG A 60 9.67 0.12 18.19
CA ARG A 60 9.10 1.40 17.68
C ARG A 60 7.84 1.76 18.45
N LEU A 61 6.88 0.84 18.55
CA LEU A 61 5.61 1.11 19.24
C LEU A 61 5.77 1.34 20.75
N LYS A 62 6.59 0.57 21.47
CA LYS A 62 6.87 0.81 22.89
C LYS A 62 7.49 2.18 23.15
N ALA A 63 8.31 2.67 22.23
CA ALA A 63 8.91 4.00 22.34
C ALA A 63 7.88 5.11 22.07
N ILE A 64 6.91 4.86 21.20
CA ILE A 64 5.89 5.82 20.81
C ILE A 64 4.76 5.84 21.85
N LYS A 65 4.09 4.72 22.13
CA LYS A 65 2.81 4.65 22.87
C LYS A 65 1.76 5.59 22.26
N PRO A 66 1.27 5.30 21.04
CA PRO A 66 0.36 6.19 20.32
C PRO A 66 -0.99 6.31 21.02
N THR A 67 -1.63 7.47 20.91
CA THR A 67 -3.02 7.66 21.33
C THR A 67 -3.95 7.69 20.12
N ARG A 68 -5.24 7.46 20.32
CA ARG A 68 -6.25 7.53 19.22
C ARG A 68 -6.25 8.88 18.51
N ALA A 69 -6.07 9.98 19.24
CA ALA A 69 -5.99 11.31 18.64
C ALA A 69 -4.78 11.44 17.71
N GLN A 70 -3.65 10.81 18.05
CA GLN A 70 -2.47 10.80 17.20
C GLN A 70 -2.69 9.94 15.95
N LEU A 71 -3.42 8.83 16.04
CA LEU A 71 -3.76 8.03 14.86
C LEU A 71 -4.71 8.75 13.91
N LYS A 72 -5.68 9.51 14.43
CA LYS A 72 -6.51 10.38 13.60
C LYS A 72 -5.66 11.44 12.89
N ALA A 73 -4.64 11.99 13.56
CA ALA A 73 -3.71 12.91 12.90
C ALA A 73 -2.90 12.20 11.80
N VAL A 74 -2.48 10.94 12.01
CA VAL A 74 -1.83 10.15 10.96
C VAL A 74 -2.77 9.89 9.78
N GLU A 75 -4.05 9.59 10.03
CA GLU A 75 -5.06 9.43 8.97
C GLU A 75 -5.17 10.68 8.09
N GLU A 76 -5.25 11.88 8.71
CA GLU A 76 -5.29 13.13 7.96
C GLU A 76 -3.99 13.35 7.17
N ARG A 77 -2.83 13.04 7.78
CA ARG A 77 -1.54 13.11 7.09
C ARG A 77 -1.47 12.16 5.90
N TYR A 78 -2.01 10.94 6.03
CA TYR A 78 -2.08 9.99 4.93
C TYR A 78 -2.87 10.55 3.76
N TRP A 79 -3.99 11.21 4.05
CA TRP A 79 -4.80 11.87 3.03
C TRP A 79 -4.10 13.07 2.38
N GLU A 80 -3.50 13.96 3.17
CA GLU A 80 -2.76 15.13 2.69
C GLU A 80 -1.57 14.76 1.80
N THR A 81 -0.99 13.59 2.06
CA THR A 81 0.18 13.06 1.35
C THR A 81 -0.15 11.84 0.51
N ALA A 82 -1.42 11.68 0.12
CA ALA A 82 -1.83 10.64 -0.80
C ALA A 82 -0.98 10.70 -2.06
N VAL A 83 -0.51 9.54 -2.51
CA VAL A 83 0.32 9.44 -3.70
C VAL A 83 -0.47 9.90 -4.92
N GLU A 84 0.23 10.53 -5.86
CA GLU A 84 -0.38 11.09 -7.06
C GLU A 84 -1.21 10.03 -7.80
N ASP A 85 -2.44 10.38 -8.14
CA ASP A 85 -3.47 9.53 -8.76
C ASP A 85 -3.98 8.34 -7.91
N ALA A 86 -3.59 8.18 -6.64
CA ALA A 86 -4.04 7.05 -5.80
C ALA A 86 -5.59 6.90 -5.77
N LEU A 87 -6.29 8.01 -5.54
CA LEU A 87 -7.76 8.04 -5.51
C LEU A 87 -8.36 7.68 -6.87
N ASP A 88 -7.83 8.24 -7.95
CA ASP A 88 -8.34 8.02 -9.31
C ASP A 88 -8.08 6.59 -9.80
N VAL A 89 -6.93 6.02 -9.45
CA VAL A 89 -6.56 4.62 -9.73
C VAL A 89 -7.52 3.68 -9.01
N ILE A 90 -7.75 3.85 -7.70
CA ILE A 90 -8.68 3.01 -6.94
C ILE A 90 -10.10 3.14 -7.51
N ALA A 91 -10.54 4.36 -7.82
CA ALA A 91 -11.86 4.58 -8.41
C ALA A 91 -12.00 3.91 -9.79
N ALA A 92 -10.97 3.95 -10.62
CA ALA A 92 -10.96 3.30 -11.93
C ALA A 92 -10.92 1.77 -11.82
N LEU A 93 -10.12 1.20 -10.92
CA LEU A 93 -10.10 -0.25 -10.65
C LEU A 93 -11.48 -0.76 -10.21
N ARG A 94 -12.14 -0.04 -9.30
CA ARG A 94 -13.51 -0.36 -8.87
C ARG A 94 -14.53 -0.23 -10.00
N PHE A 95 -14.40 0.80 -10.84
CA PHE A 95 -15.23 0.95 -12.05
C PHE A 95 -15.07 -0.24 -13.01
N LEU A 96 -13.88 -0.82 -13.08
CA LEU A 96 -13.55 -2.00 -13.89
C LEU A 96 -13.86 -3.34 -13.19
N ASP A 97 -14.66 -3.31 -12.12
CA ASP A 97 -15.09 -4.47 -11.33
C ASP A 97 -13.91 -5.27 -10.75
N LYS A 98 -12.83 -4.57 -10.39
CA LYS A 98 -11.67 -5.15 -9.71
C LYS A 98 -11.84 -5.07 -8.21
N GLN A 99 -11.45 -6.14 -7.52
CA GLN A 99 -11.43 -6.16 -6.07
C GLN A 99 -10.13 -5.52 -5.59
N VAL A 100 -10.28 -4.42 -4.84
CA VAL A 100 -9.15 -3.66 -4.30
C VAL A 100 -9.04 -3.94 -2.81
N PHE A 101 -7.82 -4.24 -2.37
CA PHE A 101 -7.44 -4.54 -0.99
C PHE A 101 -6.29 -3.65 -0.55
N ILE A 102 -6.23 -3.35 0.74
CA ILE A 102 -5.09 -2.67 1.38
C ILE A 102 -4.51 -3.59 2.44
N ILE A 103 -3.22 -3.90 2.34
CA ILE A 103 -2.49 -4.72 3.30
C ILE A 103 -1.27 -3.94 3.77
N SER A 104 -1.27 -3.50 5.03
CA SER A 104 -0.22 -2.61 5.53
C SER A 104 0.39 -3.06 6.86
N GLY A 105 1.68 -2.78 7.03
CA GLY A 105 2.32 -2.80 8.35
C GLY A 105 1.95 -1.60 9.23
N GLY A 106 1.21 -0.62 8.70
CA GLY A 106 0.69 0.53 9.44
C GLY A 106 -0.36 0.17 10.48
N LEU A 107 -0.81 1.16 11.24
CA LEU A 107 -1.75 0.98 12.35
C LEU A 107 -3.21 1.05 11.88
N ILE A 108 -4.01 0.05 12.25
CA ILE A 108 -5.34 -0.20 11.66
C ILE A 108 -6.26 1.01 11.68
N ASP A 109 -6.35 1.76 12.78
CA ASP A 109 -7.27 2.90 12.87
C ASP A 109 -7.00 3.95 11.78
N ALA A 110 -5.72 4.28 11.55
CA ALA A 110 -5.32 5.28 10.56
C ALA A 110 -5.44 4.76 9.12
N VAL A 111 -5.00 3.52 8.89
CA VAL A 111 -5.07 2.88 7.56
C VAL A 111 -6.52 2.66 7.14
N MET A 112 -7.38 2.22 8.06
CA MET A 112 -8.82 2.01 7.82
C MET A 112 -9.53 3.32 7.45
N GLY A 113 -9.27 4.40 8.18
CA GLY A 113 -9.84 5.71 7.89
C GLY A 113 -9.41 6.22 6.51
N PHE A 114 -8.13 6.13 6.20
CA PHE A 114 -7.59 6.52 4.89
C PHE A 114 -8.15 5.65 3.75
N GLY A 115 -8.14 4.33 3.89
CA GLY A 115 -8.67 3.40 2.89
C GLY A 115 -10.15 3.61 2.58
N ARG A 116 -10.98 3.90 3.60
CA ARG A 116 -12.39 4.27 3.40
C ARG A 116 -12.55 5.53 2.56
N ARG A 117 -11.73 6.56 2.80
CA ARG A 117 -11.74 7.81 2.03
C ARG A 117 -11.33 7.58 0.57
N LEU A 118 -10.46 6.61 0.32
CA LEU A 118 -10.10 6.16 -1.04
C LEU A 118 -11.20 5.31 -1.71
N GLY A 119 -12.21 4.87 -0.96
CA GLY A 119 -13.31 4.05 -1.45
C GLY A 119 -13.06 2.55 -1.40
N VAL A 120 -12.09 2.09 -0.60
CA VAL A 120 -11.86 0.66 -0.33
C VAL A 120 -12.81 0.16 0.75
N ASP A 121 -13.36 -1.03 0.56
CA ASP A 121 -14.24 -1.65 1.55
C ASP A 121 -13.47 -1.93 2.85
N PRO A 122 -13.98 -1.57 4.04
CA PRO A 122 -13.35 -1.92 5.32
C PRO A 122 -13.00 -3.40 5.46
N GLU A 123 -13.80 -4.30 4.89
CA GLU A 123 -13.55 -5.75 4.94
C GLU A 123 -12.33 -6.16 4.10
N HIS A 124 -11.92 -5.31 3.16
CA HIS A 124 -10.76 -5.51 2.30
C HIS A 124 -9.49 -4.82 2.82
N ILE A 125 -9.53 -4.26 4.03
CA ILE A 125 -8.40 -3.60 4.67
C ILE A 125 -7.86 -4.50 5.79
N ARG A 126 -6.55 -4.74 5.77
CA ARG A 126 -5.81 -5.44 6.82
C ARG A 126 -4.59 -4.62 7.20
N ALA A 127 -4.46 -4.31 8.47
CA ALA A 127 -3.34 -3.59 9.04
C ALA A 127 -3.13 -4.00 10.51
N VAL A 128 -2.08 -3.50 11.16
CA VAL A 128 -1.69 -3.96 12.50
C VAL A 128 -2.68 -3.42 13.55
N GLU A 129 -3.30 -4.34 14.29
CA GLU A 129 -4.23 -4.03 15.37
C GLU A 129 -3.51 -3.52 16.62
N LEU A 130 -4.13 -2.55 17.29
CA LEU A 130 -3.66 -1.98 18.54
C LEU A 130 -4.61 -2.33 19.68
N GLU A 131 -4.05 -2.76 20.80
CA GLU A 131 -4.79 -2.91 22.05
C GLU A 131 -4.62 -1.67 22.91
N TYR A 132 -5.75 -1.05 23.26
CA TYR A 132 -5.80 0.09 24.15
C TYR A 132 -6.19 -0.34 25.56
N ASN A 133 -5.52 0.21 26.56
CA ASN A 133 -5.99 0.05 27.93
C ASN A 133 -7.27 0.87 28.12
N GLU A 134 -8.41 0.18 28.18
CA GLU A 134 -9.70 0.83 28.42
C GLU A 134 -9.73 1.56 29.77
N LEU A 135 -8.94 1.12 30.76
CA LEU A 135 -8.85 1.69 32.11
C LEU A 135 -7.78 2.79 32.24
N SER A 136 -7.10 3.16 31.16
CA SER A 136 -6.11 4.24 31.20
C SER A 136 -6.78 5.60 31.04
N GLY A 137 -6.61 6.44 32.07
CA GLY A 137 -7.34 7.69 32.30
C GLY A 137 -7.97 7.68 33.69
N ARG A 138 -8.16 8.84 34.33
CA ARG A 138 -8.94 8.92 35.58
C ARG A 138 -10.42 8.72 35.27
N TRP A 139 -10.84 7.46 35.14
CA TRP A 139 -12.23 7.11 34.80
C TRP A 139 -13.26 7.50 35.88
N TRP A 140 -12.81 7.95 37.06
CA TRP A 140 -13.62 8.42 38.19
C TRP A 140 -13.70 9.96 38.33
N ASP A 141 -13.03 10.73 37.48
CA ASP A 141 -13.07 12.20 37.52
C ASP A 141 -14.30 12.72 36.73
N TYR A 142 -15.49 12.56 37.31
CA TYR A 142 -16.76 12.92 36.68
C TYR A 142 -17.09 14.42 36.80
N HIS A 143 -16.13 15.35 36.69
CA HIS A 143 -16.43 16.79 36.82
C HIS A 143 -15.54 17.79 36.04
N GLU A 144 -14.82 17.40 34.98
CA GLU A 144 -14.13 18.38 34.12
C GLU A 144 -14.54 18.31 32.63
N PRO A 145 -15.10 19.38 32.04
CA PRO A 145 -15.46 19.43 30.61
C PRO A 145 -14.28 19.46 29.63
N GLN A 146 -13.03 19.27 30.09
CA GLN A 146 -11.80 19.38 29.28
C GLN A 146 -10.90 18.15 29.34
N SER A 147 -11.37 17.01 29.85
CA SER A 147 -10.58 15.78 29.87
C SER A 147 -10.52 15.16 28.47
N GLN A 148 -9.45 15.45 27.71
CA GLN A 148 -9.09 14.64 26.55
C GLN A 148 -8.83 13.20 27.04
N HIS A 149 -9.74 12.27 26.72
CA HIS A 149 -9.63 10.87 27.10
C HIS A 149 -8.40 10.22 26.44
N ALA A 150 -7.26 10.25 27.13
CA ALA A 150 -6.01 9.63 26.70
C ALA A 150 -6.02 8.12 27.01
N LYS A 151 -6.77 7.33 26.23
CA LYS A 151 -6.57 5.88 26.22
C LYS A 151 -5.12 5.59 25.77
N THR A 152 -4.33 5.06 26.69
CA THR A 152 -2.91 4.73 26.58
C THR A 152 -2.76 3.32 25.98
N TYR A 153 -1.86 3.21 25.00
CA TYR A 153 -1.40 1.97 24.40
C TYR A 153 -0.97 0.92 25.44
N LEU A 154 -1.50 -0.30 25.33
CA LEU A 154 -1.14 -1.44 26.18
C LEU A 154 -0.20 -2.41 25.44
N ASP A 155 -0.61 -2.86 24.25
CA ASP A 155 0.15 -3.76 23.38
C ASP A 155 -0.30 -3.64 21.90
N TYR A 156 0.37 -4.34 21.00
CA TYR A 156 -0.11 -4.55 19.61
C TYR A 156 -0.45 -6.02 19.41
N GLY A 157 -1.41 -6.31 18.55
CA GLY A 157 -1.69 -7.69 18.15
C GLY A 157 -0.47 -8.25 17.41
N ALA A 158 0.32 -9.12 18.05
CA ALA A 158 1.36 -9.87 17.36
C ALA A 158 0.70 -10.73 16.28
N GLY A 159 0.77 -10.27 15.04
CA GLY A 159 0.05 -10.85 13.91
C GLY A 159 0.92 -10.90 12.65
N PRO A 160 0.44 -11.55 11.58
CA PRO A 160 1.20 -11.73 10.35
C PRO A 160 1.83 -10.42 9.86
N LEU A 161 1.10 -9.31 9.88
CA LEU A 161 1.58 -8.00 9.38
C LEU A 161 2.72 -7.35 10.18
N THR A 162 3.19 -8.01 11.23
CA THR A 162 4.35 -7.57 12.02
C THR A 162 5.63 -8.35 11.71
N VAL A 163 5.55 -9.36 10.83
CA VAL A 163 6.69 -10.13 10.30
C VAL A 163 6.78 -9.96 8.78
N SER A 164 7.98 -10.12 8.21
CA SER A 164 8.22 -9.90 6.78
C SER A 164 7.40 -10.82 5.86
N GLU A 165 7.10 -12.05 6.28
CA GLU A 165 6.30 -13.02 5.49
C GLU A 165 4.78 -12.87 5.72
N GLY A 166 4.37 -11.87 6.48
CA GLY A 166 3.00 -11.67 6.92
C GLY A 166 1.99 -11.43 5.81
N LYS A 167 2.39 -10.61 4.83
CA LYS A 167 1.52 -10.16 3.75
C LYS A 167 1.08 -11.34 2.88
N SER A 168 1.94 -12.33 2.63
CA SER A 168 1.62 -13.56 1.88
C SER A 168 0.43 -14.32 2.47
N ARG A 169 0.42 -14.48 3.80
CA ARG A 169 -0.68 -15.17 4.50
C ARG A 169 -1.99 -14.39 4.41
N ILE A 170 -1.93 -13.07 4.55
CA ILE A 170 -3.11 -12.20 4.48
C ILE A 170 -3.68 -12.15 3.05
N ILE A 171 -2.83 -12.14 2.03
CA ILE A 171 -3.26 -12.24 0.62
C ILE A 171 -4.00 -13.55 0.40
N ALA A 172 -3.46 -14.67 0.90
CA ALA A 172 -4.11 -15.98 0.77
C ALA A 172 -5.48 -16.01 1.50
N GLU A 173 -5.58 -15.40 2.68
CA GLU A 173 -6.84 -15.28 3.43
C GLU A 173 -7.88 -14.44 2.69
N LEU A 174 -7.50 -13.23 2.25
CA LEU A 174 -8.41 -12.30 1.56
C LEU A 174 -8.83 -12.82 0.19
N ALA A 175 -7.89 -13.44 -0.54
CA ALA A 175 -8.21 -14.07 -1.82
C ALA A 175 -9.11 -15.30 -1.63
N GLY A 176 -8.92 -16.08 -0.57
CA GLY A 176 -9.65 -17.32 -0.32
C GLY A 176 -9.69 -18.22 -1.57
N ASP A 177 -10.88 -18.72 -1.89
CA ASP A 177 -11.16 -19.53 -3.10
C ASP A 177 -11.57 -18.68 -4.31
N GLN A 178 -11.43 -17.35 -4.23
CA GLN A 178 -11.89 -16.48 -5.30
C GLN A 178 -11.04 -16.70 -6.56
N PRO A 179 -11.68 -16.96 -7.71
CA PRO A 179 -10.97 -17.10 -8.96
C PRO A 179 -10.48 -15.72 -9.42
N GLY A 180 -9.32 -15.71 -10.08
CA GLY A 180 -8.80 -14.50 -10.68
C GLY A 180 -7.32 -14.32 -10.42
N ARG A 181 -6.70 -13.50 -11.27
CA ARG A 181 -5.27 -13.25 -11.21
C ARG A 181 -4.98 -12.19 -10.14
N ARG A 182 -3.99 -12.43 -9.29
CA ARG A 182 -3.64 -11.61 -8.13
C ARG A 182 -2.49 -10.67 -8.49
N LEU A 183 -2.63 -9.40 -8.16
CA LEU A 183 -1.62 -8.37 -8.32
C LEU A 183 -1.31 -7.72 -6.98
N MET A 184 -0.04 -7.55 -6.66
CA MET A 184 0.37 -6.77 -5.48
C MET A 184 1.30 -5.63 -5.87
N ILE A 185 1.11 -4.47 -5.22
CA ILE A 185 1.90 -3.26 -5.36
C ILE A 185 2.43 -2.85 -3.99
N GLY A 186 3.75 -2.65 -3.87
CA GLY A 186 4.37 -2.16 -2.64
C GLY A 186 5.81 -1.69 -2.83
N ASP A 187 6.38 -1.02 -1.83
CA ASP A 187 7.72 -0.39 -1.89
C ASP A 187 8.77 -1.06 -0.99
N GLY A 188 8.37 -1.98 -0.10
CA GLY A 188 9.24 -2.56 0.94
C GLY A 188 9.59 -4.02 0.73
N ALA A 189 10.64 -4.49 1.44
CA ALA A 189 11.04 -5.90 1.44
C ALA A 189 9.92 -6.86 1.89
N SER A 190 9.03 -6.43 2.81
CA SER A 190 7.86 -7.22 3.21
C SER A 190 6.87 -7.48 2.07
N ASP A 191 6.83 -6.56 1.10
CA ASP A 191 5.95 -6.65 -0.07
C ASP A 191 6.55 -7.58 -1.10
N LEU A 192 7.86 -7.45 -1.33
CA LEU A 192 8.60 -8.35 -2.20
C LEU A 192 8.58 -9.81 -1.68
N ALA A 193 8.59 -10.01 -0.36
CA ALA A 193 8.44 -11.33 0.25
C ALA A 193 7.08 -11.99 -0.04
N ALA A 194 6.07 -11.20 -0.43
CA ALA A 194 4.75 -11.68 -0.82
C ALA A 194 4.59 -11.99 -2.30
N GLN A 195 5.67 -11.87 -3.10
CA GLN A 195 5.62 -12.12 -4.55
C GLN A 195 5.13 -13.52 -4.91
N ASP A 196 5.43 -14.55 -4.10
CA ASP A 196 5.01 -15.93 -4.36
C ASP A 196 3.52 -16.18 -4.08
N ALA A 197 2.84 -15.24 -3.41
CA ALA A 197 1.40 -15.32 -3.13
C ALA A 197 0.54 -14.71 -4.26
N VAL A 198 1.17 -14.05 -5.23
CA VAL A 198 0.50 -13.32 -6.33
C VAL A 198 1.05 -13.72 -7.71
N ASP A 199 0.28 -13.47 -8.76
CA ASP A 199 0.68 -13.77 -10.13
C ASP A 199 1.54 -12.66 -10.76
N LEU A 200 1.51 -11.46 -10.16
CA LEU A 200 2.35 -10.34 -10.53
C LEU A 200 2.61 -9.46 -9.30
N PHE A 201 3.89 -9.26 -9.00
CA PHE A 201 4.34 -8.26 -8.04
C PHE A 201 4.89 -7.04 -8.79
N ILE A 202 4.43 -5.85 -8.40
CA ILE A 202 4.91 -4.56 -8.90
C ILE A 202 5.61 -3.84 -7.74
N GLY A 203 6.91 -3.59 -7.90
CA GLY A 203 7.65 -2.72 -7.00
C GLY A 203 7.31 -1.25 -7.29
N TYR A 204 6.99 -0.48 -6.25
CA TYR A 204 6.74 0.95 -6.37
C TYR A 204 7.89 1.76 -5.76
N GLY A 205 8.58 2.53 -6.59
CA GLY A 205 9.73 3.35 -6.21
C GLY A 205 9.48 4.86 -6.25
N GLY A 206 8.22 5.29 -6.41
CA GLY A 206 7.88 6.70 -6.60
C GLY A 206 8.09 7.57 -5.36
N VAL A 207 8.05 6.97 -4.16
CA VAL A 207 8.30 7.64 -2.88
C VAL A 207 9.70 7.32 -2.38
N VAL A 208 10.00 6.02 -2.17
CA VAL A 208 11.32 5.52 -1.78
C VAL A 208 11.79 4.48 -2.79
N LYS A 209 12.96 4.71 -3.39
CA LYS A 209 13.57 3.75 -4.30
C LYS A 209 14.48 2.80 -3.53
N ARG A 210 14.20 1.50 -3.60
CA ARG A 210 15.01 0.43 -2.99
C ARG A 210 15.61 -0.47 -4.07
N GLU A 211 16.91 -0.71 -4.00
CA GLU A 211 17.62 -1.54 -4.97
C GLU A 211 17.12 -3.00 -4.95
N SER A 212 16.87 -3.55 -3.75
CA SER A 212 16.34 -4.91 -3.58
C SER A 212 15.01 -5.13 -4.31
N LEU A 213 14.12 -4.14 -4.31
CA LEU A 213 12.86 -4.22 -5.07
C LEU A 213 13.07 -4.08 -6.56
N LEU A 214 13.97 -3.19 -6.99
CA LEU A 214 14.28 -3.01 -8.40
C LEU A 214 14.82 -4.30 -9.02
N GLU A 215 15.65 -5.04 -8.28
CA GLU A 215 16.20 -6.34 -8.70
C GLU A 215 15.16 -7.47 -8.58
N GLY A 216 14.33 -7.43 -7.53
CA GLY A 216 13.39 -8.50 -7.20
C GLY A 216 12.06 -8.45 -7.95
N ALA A 217 11.54 -7.28 -8.30
CA ALA A 217 10.21 -7.14 -8.88
C ALA A 217 10.18 -7.48 -10.38
N ALA A 218 9.10 -8.12 -10.83
CA ALA A 218 8.88 -8.39 -12.25
C ALA A 218 8.64 -7.10 -13.05
N VAL A 219 7.97 -6.14 -12.42
CA VAL A 219 7.72 -4.78 -12.92
C VAL A 219 8.01 -3.78 -11.81
N PHE A 220 8.63 -2.67 -12.15
CA PHE A 220 9.00 -1.61 -11.20
C PHE A 220 8.56 -0.24 -11.72
N ILE A 221 7.81 0.50 -10.90
CA ILE A 221 7.34 1.87 -11.21
C ILE A 221 8.31 2.87 -10.57
N HIS A 222 8.93 3.74 -11.37
CA HIS A 222 9.84 4.80 -10.91
C HIS A 222 9.14 6.16 -10.70
N THR A 223 7.93 6.33 -11.23
CA THR A 223 7.22 7.60 -11.19
C THR A 223 6.53 7.81 -9.85
N ARG A 224 6.30 9.07 -9.49
CA ARG A 224 5.49 9.44 -8.31
C ARG A 224 4.00 9.10 -8.50
N SER A 225 3.55 9.03 -9.74
CA SER A 225 2.16 8.70 -10.08
C SER A 225 1.88 7.21 -9.96
N LEU A 226 0.75 6.84 -9.37
CA LEU A 226 0.24 5.46 -9.38
C LEU A 226 -0.52 5.11 -10.67
N ALA A 227 -0.72 6.06 -11.59
CA ALA A 227 -1.43 5.82 -12.84
C ALA A 227 -0.93 4.59 -13.64
N PRO A 228 0.38 4.26 -13.70
CA PRO A 228 0.86 3.07 -14.40
C PRO A 228 0.28 1.76 -13.88
N VAL A 229 -0.25 1.72 -12.65
CA VAL A 229 -0.95 0.54 -12.11
C VAL A 229 -2.16 0.17 -12.96
N LEU A 230 -2.87 1.13 -13.56
CA LEU A 230 -4.09 0.85 -14.33
C LEU A 230 -3.86 -0.05 -15.56
N PRO A 231 -2.98 0.30 -16.52
CA PRO A 231 -2.71 -0.60 -17.64
C PRO A 231 -2.05 -1.91 -17.20
N LEU A 232 -1.22 -1.89 -16.16
CA LEU A 232 -0.59 -3.11 -15.61
C LEU A 232 -1.60 -4.05 -14.95
N ALA A 233 -2.63 -3.52 -14.30
CA ALA A 233 -3.67 -4.29 -13.63
C ALA A 233 -4.78 -4.73 -14.60
N ALA A 234 -5.27 -3.83 -15.45
CA ALA A 234 -6.49 -4.08 -16.21
C ALA A 234 -6.26 -4.42 -17.70
N GLY A 235 -5.04 -4.25 -18.20
CA GLY A 235 -4.66 -4.54 -19.58
C GLY A 235 -5.49 -3.78 -20.63
N LEU A 236 -5.39 -4.22 -21.88
CA LEU A 236 -6.09 -3.58 -23.01
C LEU A 236 -7.62 -3.60 -22.84
N ARG A 237 -8.18 -4.66 -22.24
CA ARG A 237 -9.63 -4.75 -21.98
C ARG A 237 -10.09 -3.66 -21.01
N GLY A 238 -9.33 -3.42 -19.95
CA GLY A 238 -9.60 -2.35 -18.99
C GLY A 238 -9.54 -0.98 -19.64
N TRP A 239 -8.53 -0.74 -20.49
CA TRP A 239 -8.45 0.50 -21.25
C TRP A 239 -9.70 0.73 -22.12
N LEU A 240 -10.09 -0.27 -22.92
CA LEU A 240 -11.26 -0.16 -23.80
C LEU A 240 -12.55 0.15 -23.03
N ALA A 241 -12.71 -0.42 -21.83
CA ALA A 241 -13.85 -0.14 -20.96
C ALA A 241 -13.80 1.25 -20.31
N ALA A 242 -12.60 1.79 -20.04
CA ALA A 242 -12.41 3.11 -19.44
C ALA A 242 -12.57 4.27 -20.44
N ARG A 243 -12.45 4.02 -21.76
CA ARG A 243 -12.60 5.05 -22.80
C ARG A 243 -13.99 5.70 -22.77
N GLY A 244 -14.01 7.02 -22.92
CA GLY A 244 -15.22 7.84 -22.86
C GLY A 244 -15.78 8.05 -21.45
N THR A 245 -15.11 7.52 -20.42
CA THR A 245 -15.49 7.70 -19.02
C THR A 245 -14.58 8.72 -18.33
N ARG A 246 -14.92 9.14 -17.12
CA ARG A 246 -14.05 9.99 -16.29
C ARG A 246 -12.67 9.37 -15.99
N HIS A 247 -12.53 8.05 -16.14
CA HIS A 247 -11.30 7.32 -15.83
C HIS A 247 -10.31 7.26 -16.99
N GLU A 248 -10.71 7.71 -18.20
CA GLU A 248 -9.85 7.67 -19.39
C GLU A 248 -8.55 8.45 -19.19
N GLY A 249 -8.60 9.63 -18.58
CA GLY A 249 -7.44 10.50 -18.40
C GLY A 249 -6.34 9.84 -17.56
N THR A 250 -6.69 9.31 -16.39
CA THR A 250 -5.74 8.61 -15.51
C THR A 250 -5.21 7.34 -16.15
N PHE A 251 -6.06 6.58 -16.85
CA PHE A 251 -5.64 5.36 -17.54
C PHE A 251 -4.63 5.69 -18.66
N ARG A 252 -4.93 6.70 -19.49
CA ARG A 252 -4.05 7.17 -20.56
C ARG A 252 -2.70 7.64 -20.03
N LYS A 253 -2.70 8.46 -18.97
CA LYS A 253 -1.49 8.87 -18.25
C LYS A 253 -0.66 7.66 -17.81
N GLY A 254 -1.31 6.63 -17.27
CA GLY A 254 -0.66 5.39 -16.88
C GLY A 254 0.02 4.67 -18.05
N ILE A 255 -0.65 4.61 -19.21
CA ILE A 255 -0.10 4.02 -20.43
C ILE A 255 1.13 4.82 -20.89
N GLU A 256 1.02 6.14 -20.98
CA GLU A 256 2.10 7.03 -21.40
C GLU A 256 3.34 6.88 -20.52
N LEU A 257 3.17 6.90 -19.20
CA LEU A 257 4.26 6.71 -18.23
C LEU A 257 4.88 5.31 -18.28
N ALA A 258 4.14 4.29 -18.70
CA ALA A 258 4.67 2.94 -18.86
C ALA A 258 5.42 2.75 -20.20
N LEU A 259 5.07 3.52 -21.24
CA LEU A 259 5.69 3.44 -22.56
C LEU A 259 6.86 4.42 -22.75
N ASP A 260 7.06 5.40 -21.86
CA ASP A 260 8.12 6.41 -21.99
C ASP A 260 9.56 5.87 -21.82
N GLY A 261 9.71 4.60 -21.43
CA GLY A 261 10.99 3.91 -21.21
C GLY A 261 11.73 4.30 -19.93
N ARG A 262 11.16 5.16 -19.07
CA ARG A 262 11.77 5.64 -17.82
C ARG A 262 10.87 5.47 -16.61
N GLY A 263 9.56 5.54 -16.80
CA GLY A 263 8.58 5.49 -15.73
C GLY A 263 8.31 4.08 -15.22
N VAL A 264 8.42 3.06 -16.09
CA VAL A 264 8.27 1.66 -15.72
C VAL A 264 9.42 0.83 -16.28
N THR A 265 9.99 -0.04 -15.44
CA THR A 265 10.95 -1.07 -15.84
C THR A 265 10.29 -2.44 -15.76
N PHE A 266 10.50 -3.25 -16.79
CA PHE A 266 10.13 -4.66 -16.82
C PHE A 266 11.39 -5.48 -16.71
N ARG A 267 11.45 -6.44 -15.78
CA ARG A 267 12.64 -7.27 -15.58
C ARG A 267 12.92 -8.19 -16.77
N GLU A 268 11.86 -8.68 -17.39
CA GLU A 268 11.94 -9.56 -18.56
C GLU A 268 11.50 -8.82 -19.83
N ASP A 269 12.31 -8.90 -20.88
CA ASP A 269 11.95 -8.38 -22.21
C ASP A 269 10.64 -8.99 -22.72
N SER A 270 10.38 -10.26 -22.40
CA SER A 270 9.15 -10.95 -22.79
C SER A 270 7.88 -10.32 -22.21
N LEU A 271 7.95 -9.80 -20.97
CA LEU A 271 6.87 -9.07 -20.32
C LEU A 271 6.71 -7.69 -20.94
N ARG A 272 7.84 -6.98 -21.15
CA ARG A 272 7.85 -5.66 -21.79
C ARG A 272 7.21 -5.71 -23.18
N ASP A 273 7.66 -6.62 -24.02
CA ASP A 273 7.22 -6.73 -25.41
C ASP A 273 5.75 -7.17 -25.51
N ARG A 274 5.24 -7.87 -24.48
CA ARG A 274 3.81 -8.16 -24.36
C ARG A 274 3.01 -6.92 -24.00
N PHE A 275 3.49 -6.12 -23.05
CA PHE A 275 2.83 -4.88 -22.65
C PHE A 275 2.82 -3.86 -23.80
N ILE A 276 3.98 -3.59 -24.42
CA ILE A 276 4.11 -2.63 -25.51
C ILE A 276 3.16 -2.97 -26.66
N ARG A 277 3.09 -4.24 -27.07
CA ARG A 277 2.21 -4.68 -28.16
C ARG A 277 0.73 -4.36 -27.92
N ASP A 278 0.28 -4.41 -26.67
CA ASP A 278 -1.12 -4.11 -26.34
C ASP A 278 -1.42 -2.60 -26.33
N PHE A 279 -0.39 -1.75 -26.18
CA PHE A 279 -0.56 -0.32 -25.92
C PHE A 279 0.14 0.63 -26.91
N GLU A 280 1.02 0.15 -27.78
CA GLU A 280 1.84 0.99 -28.69
C GLU A 280 1.02 1.84 -29.66
N ASP A 281 -0.18 1.36 -30.05
CA ASP A 281 -1.06 2.03 -30.99
C ASP A 281 -2.07 2.99 -30.31
N ILE A 282 -2.05 3.09 -28.99
CA ILE A 282 -2.96 3.97 -28.23
C ILE A 282 -2.37 5.37 -28.21
N ARG A 283 -2.89 6.23 -29.10
CA ARG A 283 -2.61 7.68 -29.15
C ARG A 283 -3.73 8.52 -28.56
#